data_AF-A0A8S0FN32-F1
#
_entry.id   AF-A0A8S0FN32-F1
#
_cell.length_a   1.000
_cell.length_b   1.000
_cell.length_c   1.000
_cell.angle_alpha   90.00
_cell.angle_beta   90.00
_cell.angle_gamma   90.00
#
_symmetry.space_group_name_H-M   'P 1'
#
loop_
_entity.id
_entity.type
_entity.pdbx_description
1 polymer ?
#
loop_
_entity_poly.entity_id
_entity_poly.type
_entity_poly.pdbx_seq_one_letter_code
_entity_poly.pdbx_strand_id
1 'polypeptide(L)' 'MQKVVLATGNAGKVRELASLLSDFGLDIVAQTDLGVDYFR' A
#
# COMPACT_ATOMS: atom_id res chain seq x y z
N MET A 1 -3.87 -13.03 6.55
CA MET A 1 -3.92 -11.66 5.99
C MET A 1 -3.14 -11.67 4.69
N GLN A 2 -3.76 -11.30 3.56
CA GLN A 2 -3.05 -11.21 2.29
C GLN A 2 -2.39 -9.83 2.17
N LYS A 3 -1.07 -9.81 1.93
CA LYS A 3 -0.35 -8.55 1.66
C LYS A 3 -0.59 -8.10 0.23
N VAL A 4 -0.96 -6.85 0.07
CA VAL A 4 -1.20 -6.22 -1.23
C VAL A 4 -0.40 -4.93 -1.30
N VAL A 5 0.39 -4.80 -2.35
CA VAL A 5 1.17 -3.59 -2.59
C VAL A 5 0.27 -2.54 -3.22
N LEU A 6 0.23 -1.35 -2.62
CA LEU A 6 -0.34 -0.18 -3.27
C LEU A 6 0.74 0.52 -4.08
N ALA A 7 0.57 0.52 -5.41
CA ALA A 7 1.49 1.10 -6.38
C ALA A 7 1.44 2.64 -6.41
N THR A 8 1.70 3.27 -5.27
CA THR A 8 1.79 4.73 -5.13
C THR A 8 2.86 5.13 -4.11
N GLY A 9 3.60 6.20 -4.39
CA GLY A 9 4.47 6.86 -3.41
C GLY A 9 3.74 7.86 -2.49
N ASN A 10 2.43 8.02 -2.63
CA ASN A 10 1.66 8.96 -1.80
C ASN A 10 1.24 8.30 -0.47
N ALA A 11 1.88 8.72 0.63
CA ALA A 11 1.60 8.20 1.97
C ALA A 11 0.16 8.47 2.46
N GLY A 12 -0.51 9.53 1.98
CA GLY A 12 -1.93 9.79 2.28
C GLY A 12 -2.83 8.72 1.69
N LYS A 13 -2.61 8.38 0.40
CA LYS A 13 -3.35 7.31 -0.29
C LYS A 13 -3.14 5.94 0.36
N VAL A 14 -1.91 5.63 0.78
CA VAL A 14 -1.61 4.38 1.49
C VAL A 14 -2.43 4.28 2.78
N ARG A 15 -2.47 5.34 3.60
CA ARG A 15 -3.23 5.34 4.86
C ARG A 15 -4.74 5.22 4.64
N GLU A 16 -5.28 5.99 3.71
CA GLU A 16 -6.72 5.99 3.41
C GLU A 16 -7.19 4.63 2.89
N LEU A 17 -6.47 4.05 1.92
CA LEU A 17 -6.83 2.74 1.36
C LEU A 17 -6.53 1.58 2.31
N ALA A 18 -5.48 1.65 3.12
CA ALA A 18 -5.22 0.65 4.16
C ALA A 18 -6.38 0.56 5.15
N SER A 19 -6.91 1.71 5.58
CA SER A 19 -8.08 1.77 6.46
C SER A 19 -9.30 1.11 5.80
N LEU A 20 -9.66 1.55 4.59
CA LEU A 20 -10.85 1.06 3.87
C LEU A 20 -10.79 -0.43 3.52
N LEU A 21 -9.60 -0.97 3.25
CA LEU A 21 -9.41 -2.35 2.81
C LEU A 21 -9.14 -3.32 3.96
N SER A 22 -8.88 -2.82 5.17
CA SER A 22 -8.61 -3.64 6.35
C SER A 22 -9.78 -4.54 6.72
N ASP A 23 -11.02 -4.05 6.55
CA ASP A 23 -12.26 -4.81 6.79
C ASP A 23 -12.40 -6.04 5.87
N PHE A 24 -11.69 -6.07 4.75
CA PHE A 24 -11.64 -7.18 3.80
C PHE A 24 -10.48 -8.15 4.09
N GLY A 25 -9.72 -7.95 5.17
CA GLY A 25 -8.58 -8.79 5.55
C GLY A 25 -7.34 -8.57 4.68
N LEU A 26 -7.24 -7.41 4.02
CA LEU A 26 -6.09 -7.00 3.23
C LEU A 26 -5.09 -6.20 4.08
N ASP A 27 -3.82 -6.54 3.94
CA ASP A 27 -2.70 -5.82 4.53
C ASP A 27 -2.01 -4.98 3.45
N ILE A 28 -2.27 -3.67 3.46
CA ILE A 28 -1.80 -2.74 2.43
C ILE A 28 -0.38 -2.27 2.76
N VAL A 29 0.55 -2.51 1.83
CA VAL A 29 1.97 -2.13 1.95
C VAL A 29 2.30 -1.10 0.88
N ALA A 30 3.09 -0.06 1.22
CA ALA A 30 3.52 0.91 0.22
C ALA A 30 4.57 0.30 -0.71
N GLN A 31 4.54 0.67 -1.99
CA GLN A 31 5.58 0.22 -2.94
C GLN A 31 6.99 0.64 -2.51
N THR A 32 7.13 1.78 -1.84
CA THR A 32 8.41 2.30 -1.34
C THR A 32 8.99 1.44 -0.22
N ASP A 33 8.14 0.75 0.55
CA ASP A 33 8.60 -0.17 1.60
C ASP A 33 9.26 -1.42 1.02
N LEU A 34 9.00 -1.71 -0.26
CA LEU A 34 9.61 -2.79 -1.03
C LEU A 34 10.72 -2.30 -1.97
N GLY A 35 11.10 -1.02 -1.88
CA GLY A 35 12.12 -0.44 -2.76
C GLY A 35 11.68 -0.33 -4.23
N VAL A 36 10.37 -0.18 -4.48
CA VAL A 36 9.80 0.08 -5.80
C VAL A 36 9.54 1.59 -5.94
N ASP A 37 10.30 2.21 -6.83
CA ASP A 37 10.29 3.64 -7.11
C ASP A 37 10.08 3.87 -8.61
N TYR A 38 9.56 5.04 -8.97
CA TYR A 38 9.09 5.33 -10.33
C TYR A 38 10.17 5.35 -11.42
N PHE A 39 11.44 5.45 -11.03
CA PHE A 39 12.57 5.72 -11.93
C PHE A 39 13.61 4.60 -11.94
N ARG A 40 13.24 3.39 -11.53
CA ARG A 40 14.04 2.17 -11.73
C ARG A 40 13.45 1.28 -12.81
#